data_AF-A0A0B0QAA0-F1
#
_entry.id   AF-A0A0B0QAA0-F1
#
_cell.length_a   1.000
_cell.length_b   1.000
_cell.length_c   1.000
_cell.angle_alpha   90.00
_cell.angle_beta   90.00
_cell.angle_gamma   90.00
#
_symmetry.space_group_name_H-M   'P 1'
#
loop_
_entity.id
_entity.type
_entity.pdbx_description
1 polymer ?
#
loop_
_entity_poly.entity_id
_entity_poly.type
_entity_poly.pdbx_seq_one_letter_code
_entity_poly.pdbx_strand_id
1 'polypeptide(L)'
;MTANEAVLEMRYSGIPEEDIEAILDACKKKGITPQNIDQELEKRGLDKVFEFEYDASESWYDQNSAASHKAPAKQGLEKDKK
;
A
#
# COMPACT_ATOMS: atom_id res chain seq x y z
N MET A 1 -2.69 0.77 13.73
CA MET A 1 -2.78 -0.64 14.12
C MET A 1 -2.16 -0.80 15.49
N THR A 2 -2.89 -1.40 16.42
CA THR A 2 -2.39 -1.75 17.77
C THR A 2 -1.83 -3.16 17.79
N ALA A 3 -1.00 -3.48 18.79
CA ALA A 3 -0.46 -4.84 18.97
C ALA A 3 -1.56 -5.89 19.11
N ASN A 4 -2.66 -5.56 19.80
CA ASN A 4 -3.80 -6.47 19.96
C ASN A 4 -4.50 -6.80 18.65
N GLU A 5 -4.72 -5.80 17.79
CA GLU A 5 -5.27 -6.02 16.44
C GLU A 5 -4.32 -6.90 15.62
N ALA A 6 -3.00 -6.65 15.71
CA ALA A 6 -2.00 -7.44 15.01
C ALA A 6 -2.04 -8.94 15.40
N VAL A 7 -2.15 -9.22 16.71
CA VAL A 7 -2.26 -10.60 17.24
C VAL A 7 -3.52 -11.30 16.73
N LEU A 8 -4.66 -10.61 16.73
CA LEU A 8 -5.95 -11.18 16.32
C LEU A 8 -5.91 -11.67 14.88
N GLU A 9 -5.43 -10.84 13.96
CA GLU A 9 -5.36 -11.18 12.54
C GLU A 9 -4.37 -12.33 12.29
N MET A 10 -3.20 -12.29 12.95
CA MET A 10 -2.20 -13.37 12.82
C MET A 10 -2.74 -14.71 13.36
N ARG A 11 -3.46 -14.68 14.49
CA ARG A 11 -4.16 -15.85 15.03
C ARG A 11 -5.24 -16.35 14.06
N TYR A 12 -5.95 -15.45 13.38
CA TYR A 12 -6.99 -15.81 12.42
C TYR A 12 -6.41 -16.50 11.17
N SER A 13 -5.21 -16.10 10.75
CA SER A 13 -4.45 -16.79 9.69
C SER A 13 -3.86 -18.13 10.11
N GLY A 14 -3.98 -18.53 11.39
CA GLY A 14 -3.46 -19.79 11.89
C GLY A 14 -1.97 -19.77 12.22
N ILE A 15 -1.38 -18.59 12.43
CA ILE A 15 0.00 -18.46 12.88
C ILE A 15 0.07 -18.84 14.38
N PRO A 16 1.02 -19.69 14.79
CA PRO A 16 1.17 -20.06 16.18
C PRO A 16 1.64 -18.88 17.03
N GLU A 17 1.25 -18.86 18.31
CA GLU A 17 1.59 -17.76 19.23
C GLU A 17 3.10 -17.51 19.35
N GLU A 18 3.91 -18.57 19.30
CA GLU A 18 5.37 -18.48 19.36
C GLU A 18 5.94 -17.59 18.23
N ASP A 19 5.37 -17.70 17.02
CA ASP A 19 5.76 -16.85 15.90
C ASP A 19 5.21 -15.43 16.06
N ILE A 20 3.96 -15.28 16.51
CA ILE A 20 3.34 -13.97 16.76
C ILE A 20 4.16 -13.15 17.75
N GLU A 21 4.56 -13.73 18.88
CA GLU A 21 5.36 -13.05 19.89
C GLU A 21 6.72 -12.63 19.34
N ALA A 22 7.38 -13.51 18.57
CA ALA A 22 8.67 -13.22 17.99
C ALA A 22 8.60 -12.15 16.88
N ILE A 23 7.51 -12.11 16.11
CA ILE A 23 7.25 -11.07 15.11
C ILE A 23 6.96 -9.73 15.80
N LEU A 24 6.16 -9.74 16.87
CA LEU A 24 5.88 -8.54 17.66
C LEU A 24 7.11 -8.00 18.38
N ASP A 25 8.03 -8.84 18.87
CA ASP A 25 9.31 -8.37 19.43
C ASP A 25 10.16 -7.67 18.36
N ALA A 26 10.23 -8.26 17.16
CA ALA A 26 10.96 -7.66 16.05
C ALA A 26 10.32 -6.33 15.60
N CYS A 27 8.99 -6.28 15.56
CA CYS A 27 8.24 -5.07 15.24
C CYS A 27 8.27 -4.02 16.36
N LYS A 28 8.40 -4.38 17.64
CA LYS A 28 8.54 -3.40 18.75
C LYS A 28 9.75 -2.49 18.55
N LYS A 29 10.83 -3.00 17.96
CA LYS A 29 12.06 -2.22 17.69
C LYS A 29 11.92 -1.30 16.47
N LYS A 30 11.07 -1.66 15.50
CA LYS A 30 10.92 -0.96 14.20
C LYS A 30 9.63 -0.15 14.06
N GLY A 31 8.63 -0.43 14.88
CA GLY A 31 7.25 0.02 14.75
C GLY A 31 6.31 -1.14 14.38
N ILE A 32 5.20 -1.25 15.10
CA ILE A 32 4.13 -2.22 14.83
C ILE A 32 3.27 -1.66 13.69
N THR A 33 3.69 -1.94 12.46
CA THR A 33 2.97 -1.60 11.23
C THR A 33 2.69 -2.88 10.44
N PRO A 34 1.56 -2.92 9.70
CA PRO A 34 1.22 -4.08 8.89
C PRO A 34 2.35 -4.48 7.94
N GLN A 35 2.97 -3.53 7.22
CA GLN A 35 4.15 -3.82 6.38
C GLN A 35 5.31 -4.49 7.12
N ASN A 36 5.64 -4.04 8.33
CA ASN A 36 6.76 -4.63 9.09
C ASN A 36 6.44 -6.05 9.55
N ILE A 37 5.19 -6.28 9.96
CA ILE A 37 4.71 -7.60 10.37
C ILE A 37 4.74 -8.56 9.17
N ASP A 38 4.22 -8.10 8.04
CA ASP A 38 4.16 -8.87 6.79
C ASP A 38 5.55 -9.25 6.26
N GLN A 39 6.51 -8.32 6.34
CA GLN A 39 7.91 -8.61 6.04
C GLN A 39 8.52 -9.66 6.97
N GLU A 40 8.13 -9.69 8.24
CA GLU A 40 8.65 -10.68 9.19
C GLU A 40 7.97 -12.04 9.00
N LEU A 41 6.70 -12.05 8.59
CA LEU A 41 5.97 -13.26 8.19
C LEU A 41 6.61 -13.89 6.95
N GLU A 42 6.84 -13.10 5.90
CA GLU A 42 7.45 -13.57 4.64
C GLU A 42 8.85 -14.16 4.88
N LYS A 43 9.65 -13.54 5.74
CA LYS A 43 10.98 -14.06 6.12
C LYS A 43 10.94 -15.42 6.81
N ARG A 44 9.85 -15.71 7.52
CA ARG A 44 9.62 -16.98 8.21
C ARG A 44 8.98 -18.02 7.28
N GLY A 45 8.63 -17.65 6.05
CA GLY A 45 7.89 -18.49 5.12
C GLY A 45 6.41 -18.64 5.49
N LEU A 46 5.88 -17.69 6.27
CA LEU A 46 4.47 -17.61 6.61
C LEU A 46 3.74 -16.75 5.59
N ASP A 47 2.44 -17.01 5.45
CA ASP A 47 1.58 -16.25 4.55
C ASP A 47 1.32 -14.84 5.10
N LYS A 48 1.01 -13.93 4.19
CA LYS A 48 0.83 -12.51 4.47
C LYS A 48 -0.52 -12.31 5.10
N VAL A 49 -0.55 -11.73 6.30
CA VAL A 49 -1.77 -11.56 7.07
C VAL A 49 -2.37 -10.19 6.82
N PHE A 50 -1.51 -9.20 6.62
CA PHE A 50 -1.89 -7.84 6.34
C PHE A 50 -1.68 -7.58 4.87
N GLU A 51 -2.39 -8.34 4.03
CA GLU A 51 -2.69 -7.93 2.66
C GLU A 51 -3.60 -6.70 2.75
N PHE A 52 -3.00 -5.55 3.10
CA PHE A 52 -3.64 -4.29 2.83
C PHE A 52 -3.84 -4.28 1.32
N GLU A 53 -5.09 -4.41 0.89
CA GLU A 53 -5.52 -3.87 -0.38
C GLU A 53 -4.89 -2.48 -0.42
N TYR A 54 -3.88 -2.33 -1.28
CA TYR A 54 -3.29 -1.05 -1.58
C TYR A 54 -4.47 -0.11 -1.72
N ASP A 55 -4.47 0.99 -0.97
CA ASP A 55 -5.47 2.04 -1.14
C ASP A 55 -5.30 2.52 -2.58
N ALA A 56 -5.97 1.85 -3.51
CA ALA A 56 -5.97 2.15 -4.92
C ALA A 56 -6.69 3.48 -5.14
N SER A 57 -7.29 4.05 -4.10
CA SER A 57 -7.71 5.45 -4.03
C SER A 57 -6.55 6.45 -3.96
N GLU A 58 -5.35 6.10 -3.47
CA GLU A 58 -4.19 7.01 -3.52
C GLU A 58 -3.49 7.00 -4.90
N SER A 59 -3.70 5.97 -5.72
CA SER A 59 -3.13 5.90 -7.09
C SER A 59 -4.01 6.55 -8.17
N TRP A 60 -5.23 6.96 -7.85
CA TRP A 60 -6.08 7.74 -8.76
C TRP A 60 -5.75 9.24 -8.73
N TYR A 61 -5.08 9.75 -7.68
CA TYR A 61 -4.84 11.20 -7.54
C TYR A 61 -3.45 11.66 -8.00
N ASP A 62 -2.50 10.76 -8.28
CA ASP A 62 -1.16 11.11 -8.77
C ASP A 62 -1.00 10.92 -10.30
N GLN A 63 -2.06 11.17 -11.08
CA GLN A 63 -1.97 11.25 -12.54
C GLN A 63 -2.60 12.54 -13.10
N ASN A 64 -2.36 13.71 -12.49
CA ASN A 64 -2.74 14.96 -13.17
C ASN A 64 -1.84 16.18 -12.94
N SER A 65 -0.63 16.05 -12.39
CA SER A 65 0.17 17.24 -12.05
C SER A 65 1.60 17.19 -12.57
N ALA A 66 1.83 16.67 -13.78
CA ALA A 66 3.09 16.86 -14.49
C ALA A 66 2.93 16.81 -16.02
N ALA A 67 2.18 17.77 -16.59
CA ALA A 67 2.36 18.18 -17.98
C ALA A 67 2.46 19.70 -18.08
N SER A 68 3.57 20.18 -17.54
CA SER A 68 4.25 21.41 -17.91
C SER A 68 4.11 21.78 -19.41
N HIS A 69 3.74 23.04 -19.65
CA HIS A 69 4.18 23.89 -20.76
C HIS A 69 4.00 23.39 -22.21
N LYS A 70 2.94 23.87 -22.87
CA LYS A 70 3.03 24.85 -23.97
C LYS A 70 1.67 25.00 -24.65
N ALA A 71 1.12 26.21 -24.59
CA ALA A 71 0.27 26.67 -25.68
C ALA A 71 1.15 26.89 -26.92
N PRO A 72 0.70 26.45 -28.10
CA PRO A 72 0.87 27.24 -29.30
C PRO A 72 -0.50 27.70 -29.77
N ALA A 73 -0.77 28.98 -29.57
CA ALA A 73 -1.65 29.71 -30.46
C ALA A 73 -1.09 29.60 -31.89
N LYS A 74 -1.89 29.16 -32.88
CA LYS A 74 -2.00 29.78 -34.23
C LYS A 74 -3.30 29.37 -34.91
N GLN A 75 -3.95 30.38 -35.47
CA GLN A 75 -5.08 30.39 -36.40
C GLN A 75 -4.97 29.36 -37.54
N GLY A 76 -6.11 28.80 -37.91
CA GLY A 76 -6.32 28.06 -39.17
C GLY A 76 -7.77 28.19 -39.61
N LEU A 77 -7.99 29.03 -40.61
CA LEU A 77 -9.23 29.33 -41.32
C LEU A 77 -9.79 28.07 -42.02
N GLU A 78 -11.01 27.62 -41.70
CA GLU A 78 -11.75 26.68 -42.55
C GLU A 78 -13.01 27.35 -43.10
N LYS A 79 -12.95 27.62 -44.40
CA LYS A 79 -14.09 27.79 -45.29
C LYS A 79 -14.54 26.39 -45.71
N ASP A 80 -15.79 26.03 -45.51
CA ASP A 80 -16.60 25.24 -46.46
C ASP A 80 -18.07 25.27 -45.98
N LYS A 81 -18.96 26.02 -46.64
CA LYS A 81 -19.76 25.63 -47.82
C LYS A 81 -20.81 24.56 -47.49
N LYS A 82 -22.01 25.02 -47.13
CA LYS A 82 -23.27 24.45 -47.64
C LYS A 82 -24.38 25.49 -47.59
#